data_AF-A0A127ST51-F1
#
_entry.id   AF-A0A127ST51-F1
#
_cell.length_a   1.000
_cell.length_b   1.000
_cell.length_c   1.000
_cell.angle_alpha   90.00
_cell.angle_beta   90.00
_cell.angle_gamma   90.00
#
_symmetry.space_group_name_H-M   'P 1'
#
loop_
_entity.id
_entity.type
_entity.pdbx_description
1 polymer ?
#
loop_
_entity_poly.entity_id
_entity_poly.type
_entity_poly.pdbx_seq_one_letter_code
_entity_poly.pdbx_strand_id
1 'polypeptide(L)'
;DTLLTVSAMGVDAVIIRDSSEGAALFASKVMSPKVKVPVVLNAGDGAHAHPSQALLELFTLKEAGKNIKGMKYVIIGDILHSRVARSDIYGFTKLGAEVHLVGPRTLVPKELESMGCIVDDDLETALKDADAINILRIQLERAAAGFIPTTREYARL
;
A
#
# COMPACT_ATOMS: atom_id res chain seq x y z
N ASP A 1 20.01 6.90 15.92
CA ASP A 1 20.56 6.22 17.12
C ASP A 1 20.05 4.82 17.33
N THR A 2 18.73 4.59 17.47
CA THR A 2 18.15 3.25 17.69
C THR A 2 18.72 2.17 16.76
N LEU A 3 18.79 2.46 15.45
CA LEU A 3 19.37 1.53 14.48
C LEU A 3 20.82 1.18 14.81
N LEU A 4 21.67 2.15 15.13
CA LEU A 4 23.09 1.92 15.45
C LEU A 4 23.26 1.12 16.75
N THR A 5 22.40 1.36 17.74
CA THR A 5 22.38 0.57 18.98
C THR A 5 22.04 -0.89 18.68
N VAL A 6 20.99 -1.13 17.88
CA VAL A 6 20.61 -2.48 17.47
C VAL A 6 21.71 -3.13 16.61
N SER A 7 22.35 -2.38 15.70
CA SER A 7 23.51 -2.85 14.93
C SER A 7 24.68 -3.27 15.81
N ALA A 8 24.96 -2.55 16.90
CA ALA A 8 26.03 -2.88 17.84
C ALA A 8 25.78 -4.20 18.59
N MET A 9 24.53 -4.66 18.66
CA MET A 9 24.17 -5.98 19.21
C MET A 9 24.47 -7.13 18.23
N GLY A 10 24.91 -6.83 17.00
CA GLY A 10 25.34 -7.83 16.02
C GLY A 10 24.19 -8.47 15.23
N VAL A 11 23.06 -7.78 15.06
CA VAL A 11 21.94 -8.32 14.26
C VAL A 11 22.23 -8.27 12.76
N ASP A 12 21.72 -9.25 12.01
CA ASP A 12 21.88 -9.31 10.55
C ASP A 12 20.78 -8.55 9.78
N ALA A 13 19.57 -8.48 10.35
CA ALA A 13 18.41 -7.83 9.75
C ALA A 13 17.58 -7.10 10.81
N VAL A 14 16.91 -6.03 10.39
CA VAL A 14 15.96 -5.28 11.21
C VAL A 14 14.66 -5.08 10.43
N ILE A 15 13.54 -5.35 11.10
CA ILE A 15 12.20 -5.08 10.59
C ILE A 15 11.75 -3.76 11.19
N ILE A 16 11.47 -2.78 10.34
CA ILE A 16 11.06 -1.43 10.74
C ILE A 16 9.60 -1.24 10.40
N ARG A 17 8.81 -0.85 11.40
CA ARG A 17 7.48 -0.30 11.23
C ARG A 17 7.41 1.01 12.00
N ASP A 18 7.15 2.11 11.29
CA ASP A 18 7.19 3.46 11.85
C ASP A 18 6.04 4.31 11.31
N SER A 19 5.61 5.32 12.06
CA SER A 19 4.58 6.25 11.60
C SER A 19 5.12 7.26 10.57
N SER A 20 6.44 7.45 10.52
CA SER A 20 7.11 8.39 9.63
C SER A 20 7.33 7.76 8.25
N GLU A 21 6.87 8.43 7.20
CA GLU A 21 7.15 8.02 5.83
C GLU A 21 8.65 8.09 5.53
N GLY A 22 9.18 7.07 4.86
CA GLY A 22 10.60 7.00 4.51
C GLY A 22 11.51 6.59 5.67
N ALA A 23 10.99 6.24 6.85
CA ALA A 23 11.81 5.80 7.98
C ALA A 23 12.70 4.61 7.63
N ALA A 24 12.16 3.62 6.91
CA ALA A 24 12.93 2.47 6.44
C ALA A 24 13.98 2.87 5.39
N LEU A 25 13.65 3.81 4.50
CA LEU A 25 14.60 4.34 3.52
C LEU A 25 15.74 5.11 4.20
N PHE A 26 15.42 5.95 5.18
CA PHE A 26 16.40 6.65 5.99
C PHE A 26 17.33 5.66 6.69
N ALA A 27 16.76 4.66 7.37
CA ALA A 27 17.51 3.60 8.04
C ALA A 27 18.45 2.86 7.06
N SER A 28 17.99 2.56 5.84
CA SER A 28 18.82 1.87 4.83
C SER A 28 20.03 2.68 4.35
N LYS A 29 20.02 4.00 4.54
CA LYS A 29 21.11 4.91 4.16
C LYS A 29 22.06 5.21 5.32
N VAL A 30 21.75 4.76 6.53
CA VAL A 30 22.64 4.94 7.69
C VAL A 30 23.90 4.10 7.49
N MET A 31 25.05 4.70 7.77
CA MET A 31 26.36 4.05 7.70
C MET A 31 27.10 4.29 9.01
N SER A 32 27.94 3.33 9.42
CA SER A 32 28.80 3.48 10.60
C SER A 32 30.16 2.84 10.34
N PRO A 33 31.27 3.51 10.74
CA PRO A 33 32.60 2.92 10.66
C PRO A 33 32.86 1.88 11.78
N LYS A 34 32.02 1.82 12.81
CA LYS A 34 32.22 0.98 14.00
C LYS A 34 31.38 -0.29 14.01
N VAL A 35 30.22 -0.27 13.35
CA VAL A 35 29.25 -1.37 13.37
C VAL A 35 28.71 -1.61 11.97
N LYS A 36 28.55 -2.89 11.61
CA LYS A 36 27.87 -3.30 10.38
C LYS A 36 26.39 -2.95 10.51
N VAL A 37 25.83 -2.24 9.53
CA VAL A 37 24.40 -1.92 9.51
C VAL A 37 23.63 -3.11 8.95
N PRO A 38 22.56 -3.58 9.61
CA PRO A 38 21.78 -4.74 9.17
C PRO A 38 20.99 -4.46 7.89
N VAL A 39 20.53 -5.54 7.25
CA VAL A 39 19.53 -5.44 6.19
C VAL A 39 18.24 -4.83 6.76
N VAL A 40 17.73 -3.78 6.13
CA VAL A 40 16.51 -3.11 6.55
C VAL A 40 15.32 -3.66 5.77
N LEU A 41 14.31 -4.15 6.49
CA LEU A 41 13.05 -4.62 5.93
C LEU A 41 11.92 -3.68 6.36
N ASN A 42 11.26 -3.07 5.38
CA ASN A 42 10.11 -2.20 5.64
C ASN A 42 8.84 -3.04 5.89
N ALA A 43 8.33 -3.01 7.11
CA ALA A 43 7.05 -3.61 7.51
C ALA A 43 5.92 -2.57 7.64
N GLY A 44 6.13 -1.35 7.13
CA GLY A 44 5.15 -0.29 7.10
C GLY A 44 5.74 1.05 7.54
N ASP A 45 5.79 2.05 6.66
CA ASP A 45 6.22 3.40 6.99
C ASP A 45 5.16 4.44 6.64
N GLY A 46 4.48 5.00 7.64
CA GLY A 46 3.40 5.96 7.44
C GLY A 46 2.32 5.47 6.48
N ALA A 47 1.94 6.32 5.50
CA ALA A 47 1.09 5.95 4.37
C ALA A 47 1.87 5.61 3.10
N HIS A 48 3.21 5.54 3.17
CA HIS A 48 4.09 5.39 2.02
C HIS A 48 4.12 3.94 1.49
N ALA A 49 4.63 2.97 2.25
CA ALA A 49 4.76 1.60 1.75
C ALA A 49 4.60 0.51 2.82
N HIS A 50 4.18 -0.68 2.37
CA HIS A 50 4.18 -1.95 3.09
C HIS A 50 4.52 -3.08 2.10
N PRO A 51 5.78 -3.19 1.64
CA PRO A 51 6.14 -4.06 0.53
C PRO A 51 5.80 -5.54 0.73
N SER A 52 5.96 -6.05 1.95
CA SER A 52 5.63 -7.45 2.26
C SER A 52 4.14 -7.76 2.10
N GLN A 53 3.24 -6.79 2.30
CA GLN A 53 1.81 -7.00 2.11
C GLN A 53 1.51 -7.13 0.61
N ALA A 54 2.05 -6.24 -0.24
CA ALA A 54 1.86 -6.34 -1.68
C ALA A 54 2.43 -7.64 -2.25
N LEU A 55 3.57 -8.10 -1.73
CA LEU A 55 4.12 -9.42 -2.09
C LEU A 55 3.19 -10.56 -1.67
N LEU A 56 2.53 -10.46 -0.51
CA LEU A 56 1.54 -11.43 -0.06
C LEU A 56 0.30 -11.43 -0.96
N GLU A 57 -0.22 -10.28 -1.37
CA GLU A 57 -1.37 -10.20 -2.30
C GLU A 57 -1.03 -10.83 -3.66
N LEU A 58 0.13 -10.48 -4.22
CA LEU A 58 0.63 -11.06 -5.47
C LEU A 58 0.83 -12.59 -5.36
N PHE A 59 1.40 -13.04 -4.25
CA PHE A 59 1.57 -14.47 -3.97
C PHE A 59 0.22 -15.18 -3.87
N THR A 60 -0.75 -14.59 -3.19
CA THR A 60 -2.10 -15.15 -3.02
C THR A 60 -2.78 -15.36 -4.37
N LEU A 61 -2.71 -14.38 -5.28
CA LEU A 61 -3.29 -14.53 -6.62
C LEU A 61 -2.54 -15.55 -7.47
N LYS A 62 -1.22 -15.61 -7.34
CA LYS A 62 -0.41 -16.64 -8.01
C LYS A 62 -0.79 -18.04 -7.55
N GLU A 63 -0.95 -18.26 -6.25
CA GLU A 63 -1.42 -19.55 -5.68
C GLU A 63 -2.84 -19.89 -6.12
N ALA A 64 -3.69 -18.87 -6.34
CA ALA A 64 -5.01 -19.04 -6.94
C ALA A 64 -4.97 -19.30 -8.48
N GLY A 65 -3.78 -19.45 -9.07
CA GLY A 65 -3.60 -19.75 -10.50
C GLY A 65 -3.87 -18.56 -11.43
N LYS A 66 -3.91 -17.32 -10.90
CA LYS A 66 -4.15 -16.12 -11.70
C LYS A 66 -2.87 -15.67 -12.40
N ASN A 67 -2.99 -15.28 -13.66
CA ASN A 67 -1.94 -14.55 -14.36
C ASN A 67 -2.10 -13.05 -14.08
N ILE A 68 -1.07 -12.44 -13.48
CA ILE A 68 -1.11 -11.02 -13.11
C ILE A 68 -1.08 -10.11 -14.34
N LYS A 69 -0.37 -10.50 -15.39
CA LYS A 69 -0.23 -9.66 -16.59
C LYS A 69 -1.56 -9.59 -17.35
N GLY A 70 -2.08 -8.38 -17.52
CA GLY A 70 -3.33 -8.09 -18.21
C GLY A 70 -4.58 -8.29 -17.36
N MET A 71 -4.44 -8.63 -16.08
CA MET A 71 -5.61 -8.77 -15.20
C MET A 71 -6.14 -7.40 -14.78
N LYS A 72 -7.45 -7.32 -14.56
CA LYS A 72 -8.09 -6.17 -13.91
C LYS A 72 -8.10 -6.36 -12.39
N TYR A 73 -7.31 -5.55 -11.67
CA TYR A 73 -7.20 -5.58 -10.21
C TYR A 73 -7.83 -4.33 -9.60
N VAL A 74 -8.90 -4.49 -8.83
CA VAL A 74 -9.67 -3.35 -8.26
C VAL A 74 -9.34 -3.18 -6.78
N ILE A 75 -9.02 -1.96 -6.36
CA ILE A 75 -8.81 -1.59 -4.95
C ILE A 75 -9.91 -0.61 -4.53
N ILE A 76 -10.59 -0.94 -3.43
CA ILE A 76 -11.76 -0.19 -2.93
C ILE A 76 -11.46 0.41 -1.56
N GLY A 77 -11.65 1.72 -1.39
CA GLY A 77 -11.69 2.37 -0.08
C GLY A 77 -10.73 3.55 0.11
N ASP A 78 -10.09 3.62 1.27
CA ASP A 78 -9.18 4.73 1.63
C ASP A 78 -7.80 4.57 0.98
N ILE A 79 -7.68 4.95 -0.30
CA ILE A 79 -6.43 4.80 -1.06
C ILE A 79 -5.39 5.84 -0.64
N LEU A 80 -5.80 7.09 -0.43
CA LEU A 80 -4.90 8.22 -0.13
C LEU A 80 -3.96 7.92 1.05
N HIS A 81 -4.47 7.22 2.07
CA HIS A 81 -3.73 6.93 3.30
C HIS A 81 -3.26 5.48 3.43
N SER A 82 -3.50 4.65 2.43
CA SER A 82 -3.18 3.22 2.50
C SER A 82 -1.81 2.92 1.93
N ARG A 83 -0.85 2.69 2.83
CA ARG A 83 0.47 2.12 2.48
C ARG A 83 0.38 0.78 1.76
N VAL A 84 -0.69 0.02 2.01
CA VAL A 84 -0.98 -1.25 1.31
C VAL A 84 -1.36 -0.95 -0.12
N ALA A 85 -2.34 -0.07 -0.34
CA ALA A 85 -2.80 0.29 -1.68
C ALA A 85 -1.67 0.85 -2.54
N ARG A 86 -0.83 1.73 -2.00
CA ARG A 86 0.34 2.26 -2.74
C ARG A 86 1.33 1.17 -3.14
N SER A 87 1.57 0.20 -2.25
CA SER A 87 2.48 -0.92 -2.53
C SER A 87 1.88 -1.87 -3.57
N ASP A 88 0.57 -2.11 -3.49
CA ASP A 88 -0.18 -2.91 -4.47
C ASP A 88 -0.16 -2.24 -5.84
N ILE A 89 -0.52 -0.94 -5.94
CA ILE A 89 -0.46 -0.19 -7.21
C ILE A 89 0.91 -0.36 -7.85
N TYR A 90 1.99 -0.15 -7.09
CA TYR A 90 3.35 -0.34 -7.62
C TYR A 90 3.62 -1.78 -8.08
N GLY A 91 3.34 -2.78 -7.25
CA GLY A 91 3.64 -4.18 -7.54
C GLY A 91 2.84 -4.74 -8.72
N PHE A 92 1.54 -4.48 -8.75
CA PHE A 92 0.62 -4.98 -9.77
C PHE A 92 0.83 -4.31 -11.12
N THR A 93 0.94 -2.97 -11.17
CA THR A 93 1.25 -2.26 -12.42
C THR A 93 2.60 -2.69 -12.98
N LYS A 94 3.61 -2.89 -12.12
CA LYS A 94 4.93 -3.37 -12.54
C LYS A 94 4.90 -4.75 -13.21
N LEU A 95 3.97 -5.60 -12.79
CA LEU A 95 3.74 -6.93 -13.38
C LEU A 95 2.73 -6.92 -14.54
N GLY A 96 2.23 -5.74 -14.91
CA GLY A 96 1.38 -5.53 -16.08
C GLY A 96 -0.11 -5.75 -15.83
N ALA A 97 -0.58 -5.71 -14.58
CA ALA A 97 -2.00 -5.63 -14.29
C ALA A 97 -2.55 -4.22 -14.58
N GLU A 98 -3.83 -4.14 -14.93
CA GLU A 98 -4.59 -2.90 -14.98
C GLU A 98 -5.21 -2.65 -13.61
N VAL A 99 -4.64 -1.70 -12.86
CA VAL A 99 -5.08 -1.40 -11.49
C VAL A 99 -6.15 -0.32 -11.50
N HIS A 100 -7.31 -0.64 -10.94
CA HIS A 100 -8.46 0.24 -10.80
C HIS A 100 -8.65 0.66 -9.35
N LEU A 101 -8.96 1.92 -9.13
CA LEU A 101 -9.18 2.51 -7.82
C LEU A 101 -10.59 3.07 -7.75
N VAL A 102 -11.30 2.80 -6.67
CA VAL A 102 -12.66 3.31 -6.47
C VAL A 102 -12.96 3.56 -4.99
N GLY A 103 -13.69 4.63 -4.72
CA GLY A 103 -14.05 5.06 -3.37
C GLY A 103 -14.46 6.53 -3.35
N PRO A 104 -14.72 7.10 -2.16
CA PRO A 104 -15.07 8.52 -2.03
C PRO A 104 -13.97 9.39 -2.63
N ARG A 105 -14.32 10.44 -3.38
CA ARG A 105 -13.35 11.33 -4.05
C ARG A 105 -12.35 11.98 -3.10
N THR A 106 -12.74 12.21 -1.85
CA THR A 106 -11.87 12.70 -0.78
C THR A 106 -10.76 11.72 -0.40
N LEU A 107 -10.92 10.44 -0.71
CA LEU A 107 -9.99 9.35 -0.41
C LEU A 107 -9.34 8.75 -1.67
N VAL A 108 -9.96 8.95 -2.84
CA VAL A 108 -9.46 8.49 -4.14
C VAL A 108 -9.43 9.66 -5.13
N PRO A 109 -8.53 10.64 -4.91
CA PRO A 109 -8.36 11.77 -5.81
C PRO A 109 -7.80 11.31 -7.17
N LYS A 110 -8.21 11.99 -8.26
CA LYS A 110 -7.82 11.66 -9.64
C LYS A 110 -6.31 11.72 -9.86
N GLU A 111 -5.61 12.52 -9.07
CA GLU A 111 -4.14 12.66 -9.06
C GLU A 111 -3.41 11.33 -8.82
N LEU A 112 -4.07 10.33 -8.22
CA LEU A 112 -3.51 8.99 -8.07
C LEU A 112 -3.25 8.28 -9.40
N GLU A 113 -3.92 8.67 -10.50
CA GLU A 113 -3.65 8.14 -11.84
C GLU A 113 -2.18 8.34 -12.27
N SER A 114 -1.48 9.32 -11.69
CA SER A 114 -0.03 9.52 -11.88
C SER A 114 0.83 8.33 -11.45
N MET A 115 0.28 7.40 -10.66
CA MET A 115 0.92 6.15 -10.26
C MET A 115 0.76 5.02 -11.29
N GLY A 116 0.09 5.26 -12.42
CA GLY A 116 -0.13 4.26 -13.47
C GLY A 116 -1.36 3.38 -13.27
N CYS A 117 -2.32 3.84 -12.46
CA CYS A 117 -3.63 3.20 -12.23
C CYS A 117 -4.75 4.02 -12.87
N ILE A 118 -5.96 3.46 -12.88
CA ILE A 118 -7.20 4.10 -13.34
C ILE A 118 -8.04 4.42 -12.11
N VAL A 119 -8.58 5.64 -12.01
CA VAL A 119 -9.51 6.00 -10.94
C VAL A 119 -10.91 6.03 -11.52
N ASP A 120 -11.74 5.06 -11.14
CA ASP A 120 -13.13 4.97 -11.57
C ASP A 120 -14.03 5.94 -10.79
N ASP A 121 -15.19 6.23 -11.38
CA ASP A 121 -16.15 7.18 -10.82
C ASP A 121 -17.16 6.49 -9.87
N ASP A 122 -17.41 5.20 -10.08
CA ASP A 122 -18.40 4.40 -9.38
C ASP A 122 -17.99 2.92 -9.29
N LEU A 123 -18.58 2.18 -8.33
CA LEU A 123 -18.28 0.76 -8.13
C LEU A 123 -18.70 -0.12 -9.31
N GLU A 124 -19.79 0.19 -10.01
CA GLU A 124 -20.30 -0.66 -11.09
C GLU A 124 -19.28 -0.73 -12.23
N THR A 125 -18.76 0.42 -12.66
CA THR A 125 -17.71 0.54 -13.67
C THR A 125 -16.41 -0.13 -13.22
N ALA A 126 -16.00 0.10 -11.97
CA ALA A 126 -14.79 -0.50 -11.42
C ALA A 126 -14.87 -2.03 -11.35
N LEU A 127 -16.00 -2.57 -10.89
CA LEU A 127 -16.19 -4.01 -10.65
C LEU A 127 -16.49 -4.82 -11.91
N LYS A 128 -16.96 -4.17 -12.98
CA LYS A 128 -17.24 -4.83 -14.25
C LYS A 128 -15.99 -5.55 -14.76
N ASP A 129 -16.12 -6.86 -14.99
CA ASP A 129 -15.05 -7.73 -15.50
C ASP A 129 -13.77 -7.76 -14.62
N ALA A 130 -13.88 -7.45 -13.32
CA ALA A 130 -12.75 -7.51 -12.40
C ALA A 130 -12.27 -8.94 -12.15
N ASP A 131 -10.96 -9.19 -12.26
CA ASP A 131 -10.35 -10.50 -11.99
C ASP A 131 -10.11 -10.75 -10.50
N ALA A 132 -9.84 -9.68 -9.76
CA ALA A 132 -9.65 -9.67 -8.32
C ALA A 132 -9.99 -8.30 -7.72
N ILE A 133 -10.49 -8.32 -6.48
CA ILE A 133 -10.95 -7.14 -5.75
C ILE A 133 -10.28 -7.14 -4.37
N ASN A 134 -9.59 -6.06 -4.03
CA ASN A 134 -9.04 -5.80 -2.71
C ASN A 134 -9.84 -4.69 -2.01
N ILE A 135 -10.43 -5.04 -0.87
CA ILE A 135 -11.23 -4.10 -0.07
C ILE A 135 -10.38 -3.64 1.10
N LEU A 136 -10.12 -2.33 1.16
CA LEU A 136 -9.39 -1.74 2.25
C LEU A 136 -10.28 -1.54 3.47
N ARG A 137 -9.67 -1.68 4.65
CA ARG A 137 -10.33 -1.39 5.91
C ARG A 137 -10.70 0.09 6.00
N ILE A 138 -11.95 0.35 6.37
CA ILE A 138 -12.43 1.70 6.71
C ILE A 138 -11.76 2.16 8.01
N GLN A 139 -11.07 3.29 7.96
CA GLN A 139 -10.46 3.94 9.12
C GLN A 139 -11.40 4.99 9.70
N LEU A 140 -12.33 4.56 10.57
CA LEU A 140 -13.33 5.45 11.19
C LEU A 140 -12.72 6.61 11.99
N GLU A 141 -11.49 6.44 12.48
CA GLU A 141 -10.72 7.51 13.11
C GLU A 141 -10.53 8.74 12.19
N ARG A 142 -10.60 8.56 10.88
CA ARG A 142 -10.50 9.65 9.88
C ARG A 142 -11.83 10.32 9.57
N ALA A 143 -12.96 9.73 9.98
CA ALA A 143 -14.27 10.35 9.85
C ALA A 143 -14.36 11.64 10.69
N ALA A 144 -13.71 11.67 11.85
CA ALA A 144 -13.62 12.87 12.70
C ALA A 144 -12.86 14.02 12.03
N ALA A 145 -12.02 13.74 11.04
CA ALA A 145 -11.26 14.72 10.27
C ALA A 145 -11.95 15.11 8.94
N GLY A 146 -13.19 14.65 8.70
CA GLY A 146 -14.00 15.05 7.54
C GLY A 146 -13.67 14.34 6.22
N PHE A 147 -12.81 13.31 6.25
CA PHE A 147 -12.37 12.60 5.04
C PHE A 147 -13.33 11.52 4.55
N ILE A 148 -14.11 10.94 5.46
CA ILE A 148 -15.12 9.95 5.13
C ILE A 148 -16.47 10.66 5.19
N PRO A 149 -17.27 10.64 4.11
CA PRO A 149 -18.69 10.94 4.22
C PRO A 149 -19.35 10.00 5.25
N THR A 150 -20.60 10.26 5.66
CA THR A 150 -21.23 9.40 6.68
C THR A 150 -21.08 7.91 6.34
N THR A 151 -21.01 7.02 7.33
CA THR A 151 -20.90 5.55 7.09
C THR A 151 -21.98 5.03 6.13
N ARG A 152 -23.12 5.70 6.07
CA ARG A 152 -24.23 5.44 5.15
C ARG A 152 -23.93 5.79 3.69
N GLU A 153 -23.17 6.85 3.44
CA GLU A 153 -22.71 7.23 2.10
C GLU A 153 -21.60 6.30 1.62
N TYR A 154 -20.68 5.90 2.51
CA TYR A 154 -19.68 4.87 2.17
C TYR A 154 -20.34 3.52 1.82
N ALA A 155 -21.42 3.14 2.52
CA ALA A 155 -22.17 1.91 2.24
C ALA A 155 -23.01 1.96 0.94
N ARG A 156 -23.07 3.11 0.26
CA ARG A 156 -23.82 3.34 -0.99
C ARG A 156 -22.92 3.63 -2.20
N LEU A 157 -21.60 3.56 -2.03
CA LEU A 157 -20.65 3.51 -3.14
C LEU A 157 -21.05 2.40 -4.12
#